data_AF-A0A661QZ22-F1
#
_entry.id   AF-A0A661QZ22-F1
#
_cell.length_a   1.000
_cell.length_b   1.000
_cell.length_c   1.000
_cell.angle_alpha   90.00
_cell.angle_beta   90.00
_cell.angle_gamma   90.00
#
_symmetry.space_group_name_H-M   'P 1'
#
loop_
_entity.id
_entity.type
_entity.pdbx_description
1 polymer ?
#
loop_
_entity_poly.entity_id
_entity_poly.type
_entity_poly.pdbx_seq_one_letter_code
_entity_poly.pdbx_strand_id
1 'polypeptide(L)'
;MGTLYSKKFNRSHRQRPEGKVARNLVKEIREENLMSKAELARKAGVSPLTIDRVEKGMNCRMETKRKIILALGYKLSDKHKIFPED
;
A
#
# COMPACT_ATOMS: atom_id res chain seq x y z
N MET A 1 44.35 -13.84 -14.84
CA MET A 1 43.42 -14.96 -14.57
C MET A 1 42.22 -14.44 -13.79
N GLY A 2 41.03 -14.43 -14.40
CA GLY A 2 39.73 -14.32 -13.70
C GLY A 2 39.11 -12.92 -13.59
N THR A 3 37.98 -12.73 -14.26
CA THR A 3 37.22 -11.50 -14.50
C THR A 3 36.20 -11.15 -13.39
N LEU A 4 35.87 -9.85 -13.28
CA LEU A 4 34.54 -9.22 -13.18
C LEU A 4 33.36 -10.06 -12.60
N TYR A 5 32.58 -9.51 -11.65
CA TYR A 5 31.12 -9.23 -11.79
C TYR A 5 30.37 -9.03 -10.45
N SER A 6 29.72 -7.86 -10.34
CA SER A 6 28.37 -7.60 -9.82
C SER A 6 27.74 -8.60 -8.83
N LYS A 7 27.69 -8.21 -7.53
CA LYS A 7 26.68 -8.75 -6.60
C LYS A 7 25.31 -8.17 -6.97
N LYS A 8 24.64 -8.85 -7.90
CA LYS A 8 23.24 -8.64 -8.27
C LYS A 8 22.36 -8.84 -7.03
N PHE A 9 21.76 -7.76 -6.54
CA PHE A 9 20.70 -7.80 -5.54
C PHE A 9 19.46 -8.43 -6.18
N ASN A 10 19.37 -9.75 -6.07
CA ASN A 10 18.34 -10.57 -6.70
C ASN A 10 17.02 -10.43 -5.90
N ARG A 11 16.28 -9.33 -6.13
CA ARG A 11 14.87 -9.23 -5.70
C ARG A 11 14.03 -10.11 -6.62
N SER A 12 13.99 -11.39 -6.29
CA SER A 12 13.05 -12.37 -6.85
C SER A 12 11.63 -11.78 -6.86
N HIS A 13 11.18 -11.36 -8.04
CA HIS A 13 9.80 -10.99 -8.32
C HIS A 13 8.96 -12.26 -8.22
N ARG A 14 8.49 -12.58 -7.01
CA ARG A 14 7.40 -13.53 -6.82
C ARG A 14 6.11 -12.83 -7.24
N GLN A 15 5.79 -12.90 -8.53
CA GLN A 15 4.43 -12.63 -9.01
C GLN A 15 3.55 -13.79 -8.50
N ARG A 16 2.77 -13.54 -7.44
CA ARG A 16 1.73 -14.47 -6.98
C ARG A 16 0.42 -14.12 -7.69
N PRO A 17 -0.42 -15.13 -8.01
CA PRO A 17 -1.55 -14.98 -8.91
C PRO A 17 -2.64 -14.09 -8.31
N GLU A 18 -3.31 -13.38 -9.20
CA GLU A 18 -4.33 -12.35 -8.99
C GLU A 18 -5.61 -12.94 -8.40
N GLY A 19 -5.61 -13.17 -7.08
CA GLY A 19 -6.83 -13.37 -6.33
C GLY A 19 -7.57 -12.05 -6.22
N LYS A 20 -8.65 -11.89 -7.02
CA LYS A 20 -9.71 -10.85 -6.92
C LYS A 20 -9.23 -9.57 -6.21
N VAL A 21 -8.48 -8.74 -6.95
CA VAL A 21 -7.89 -7.51 -6.44
C VAL A 21 -9.00 -6.62 -5.92
N ALA A 22 -9.08 -6.46 -4.59
CA ALA A 22 -10.09 -5.58 -4.02
C ALA A 22 -9.84 -4.15 -4.52
N ARG A 23 -10.72 -3.59 -5.35
CA ARG A 23 -10.56 -2.21 -5.84
C ARG A 23 -10.61 -1.27 -4.65
N ASN A 24 -9.52 -0.54 -4.44
CA ASN A 24 -9.39 0.48 -3.40
C ASN A 24 -8.90 1.78 -4.05
N LEU A 25 -9.33 2.92 -3.51
CA LEU A 25 -8.93 4.25 -4.01
C LEU A 25 -7.71 4.80 -3.26
N VAL A 26 -7.06 4.00 -2.40
CA VAL A 26 -5.95 4.45 -1.56
C VAL A 26 -4.80 4.99 -2.40
N LYS A 27 -4.48 4.33 -3.52
CA LYS A 27 -3.41 4.77 -4.43
C LYS A 27 -3.73 6.11 -5.07
N GLU A 28 -4.95 6.26 -5.59
CA GLU A 28 -5.40 7.47 -6.28
C GLU A 28 -5.40 8.66 -5.33
N ILE A 29 -6.04 8.51 -4.17
CA ILE A 29 -6.10 9.55 -3.13
C ILE A 29 -4.69 9.91 -2.63
N ARG A 30 -3.79 8.93 -2.52
CA ARG A 30 -2.39 9.20 -2.14
C ARG A 30 -1.69 10.06 -3.19
N GLU A 31 -1.88 9.77 -4.48
CA GLU A 31 -1.27 10.50 -5.59
C GLU A 31 -1.87 11.90 -5.76
N GLU A 32 -3.19 12.06 -5.57
CA GLU A 32 -3.87 13.35 -5.50
C GLU A 32 -3.33 14.24 -4.38
N ASN A 33 -3.00 13.64 -3.22
CA ASN A 33 -2.38 14.34 -2.10
C ASN A 33 -0.86 14.52 -2.22
N LEU A 34 -0.28 14.21 -3.39
CA LEU A 34 1.18 14.28 -3.66
C LEU A 34 2.02 13.56 -2.60
N MET A 35 1.51 12.47 -2.05
CA MET A 35 2.11 11.76 -0.92
C MET A 35 2.82 10.49 -1.40
N SER A 36 4.02 10.22 -0.92
CA SER A 36 4.70 8.94 -1.17
C SER A 36 4.14 7.81 -0.31
N LYS A 37 4.32 6.54 -0.72
CA LYS A 37 3.89 5.37 0.07
C LYS A 37 4.49 5.38 1.48
N ALA A 38 5.74 5.82 1.59
CA ALA A 38 6.46 5.91 2.86
C ALA A 38 5.90 7.02 3.75
N GLU A 39 5.47 8.14 3.19
CA GLU A 39 4.82 9.21 3.96
C GLU A 39 3.46 8.79 4.47
N LEU A 40 2.64 8.15 3.63
CA LEU A 40 1.35 7.61 4.05
C LEU A 40 1.53 6.60 5.19
N ALA A 41 2.51 5.71 5.07
CA ALA A 41 2.87 4.74 6.10
C ALA A 41 3.29 5.42 7.42
N ARG A 42 4.12 6.46 7.36
CA ARG A 42 4.54 7.23 8.53
C ARG A 42 3.35 7.93 9.20
N LYS A 43 2.49 8.59 8.42
CA LYS A 43 1.28 9.27 8.93
C LYS A 43 0.29 8.28 9.56
N ALA A 44 0.10 7.11 8.94
CA ALA A 44 -0.78 6.07 9.45
C ALA A 44 -0.17 5.24 10.60
N GLY A 45 1.13 5.38 10.89
CA GLY A 45 1.81 4.55 11.89
C GLY A 45 1.84 3.08 11.51
N VAL A 46 2.06 2.76 10.23
CA VAL A 46 2.13 1.39 9.69
C VAL A 46 3.38 1.20 8.86
N SER A 47 3.72 -0.06 8.55
CA SER A 47 4.85 -0.35 7.66
C SER A 47 4.56 0.09 6.22
N PRO A 48 5.54 0.66 5.47
CA PRO A 48 5.40 0.91 4.03
C PRO A 48 4.99 -0.33 3.23
N LEU A 49 5.39 -1.52 3.69
CA LEU A 49 4.98 -2.79 3.08
C LEU A 49 3.48 -3.02 3.22
N THR A 50 2.89 -2.63 4.36
CA THR A 50 1.44 -2.74 4.59
C THR A 50 0.68 -1.84 3.61
N ILE A 51 1.14 -0.60 3.38
CA ILE A 51 0.53 0.29 2.39
C ILE A 51 0.62 -0.30 0.98
N ASP A 52 1.78 -0.83 0.58
CA ASP A 52 1.94 -1.46 -0.73
C ASP A 52 1.00 -2.67 -0.92
N ARG A 53 0.74 -3.43 0.14
CA ARG A 53 -0.25 -4.52 0.12
C ARG A 53 -1.68 -4.02 0.00
N VAL A 54 -2.01 -2.97 0.75
CA VAL A 54 -3.34 -2.35 0.74
C VAL A 54 -3.65 -1.76 -0.64
N GLU A 55 -2.72 -1.03 -1.26
CA GLU A 55 -2.88 -0.50 -2.62
C GLU A 55 -3.11 -1.63 -3.65
N LYS A 56 -2.50 -2.80 -3.41
CA LYS A 56 -2.70 -4.01 -4.24
C LYS A 56 -3.99 -4.77 -3.92
N GLY A 57 -4.90 -4.22 -3.11
CA GLY A 57 -6.19 -4.83 -2.80
C GLY A 57 -6.09 -6.04 -1.85
N MET A 58 -5.02 -6.17 -1.07
CA MET A 58 -4.96 -7.19 -0.03
C MET A 58 -5.76 -6.77 1.20
N ASN A 59 -6.42 -7.76 1.81
CA ASN A 59 -7.10 -7.58 3.09
C ASN A 59 -6.13 -7.08 4.17
N CYS A 60 -6.54 -6.03 4.87
CA CYS A 60 -5.86 -5.52 6.05
C CYS A 60 -6.82 -5.47 7.24
N ARG A 61 -6.27 -5.37 8.45
CA ARG A 61 -7.06 -5.28 9.68
C ARG A 61 -7.88 -3.99 9.70
N MET A 62 -9.04 -4.02 10.34
CA MET A 62 -9.89 -2.82 10.52
C MET A 62 -9.13 -1.65 11.17
N GLU A 63 -8.25 -1.95 12.12
CA GLU A 63 -7.38 -0.94 12.75
C GLU A 63 -6.46 -0.24 11.72
N THR A 64 -5.88 -1.00 10.78
CA THR A 64 -5.05 -0.47 9.69
C THR A 64 -5.87 0.42 8.76
N LYS A 65 -7.10 0.02 8.42
CA LYS A 65 -7.99 0.85 7.59
C LYS A 65 -8.30 2.18 8.28
N ARG A 66 -8.64 2.15 9.57
CA ARG A 66 -8.89 3.38 10.37
C ARG A 66 -7.67 4.31 10.34
N LYS A 67 -6.48 3.76 10.59
CA LYS A 67 -5.22 4.50 10.53
C LYS A 67 -4.97 5.14 9.17
N ILE A 68 -5.20 4.41 8.08
CA ILE A 68 -5.02 4.92 6.70
C ILE A 68 -6.03 6.02 6.38
N ILE A 69 -7.32 5.83 6.72
CA ILE A 69 -8.37 6.83 6.48
C ILE A 69 -8.02 8.15 7.18
N LEU A 70 -7.59 8.08 8.45
CA LEU A 70 -7.18 9.26 9.20
C LEU A 70 -5.91 9.90 8.63
N ALA A 71 -4.94 9.09 8.17
CA ALA A 71 -3.71 9.60 7.56
C ALA A 71 -3.93 10.30 6.21
N LEU A 72 -4.97 9.90 5.48
CA LEU A 72 -5.43 10.56 4.26
C LEU A 72 -6.29 11.81 4.55
N GLY A 73 -6.60 12.11 5.81
CA GLY A 73 -7.39 13.28 6.19
C GLY A 73 -8.91 13.10 6.08
N TYR A 74 -9.40 11.87 5.93
CA TYR A 74 -10.82 11.56 5.83
C TYR A 74 -11.42 11.16 7.17
N LYS A 75 -12.75 11.20 7.28
CA LYS A 75 -13.46 10.69 8.44
C LYS A 75 -13.67 9.18 8.30
N LEU A 76 -13.79 8.48 9.44
CA LEU A 76 -14.07 7.03 9.43
C LEU A 76 -15.38 6.69 8.70
N SER A 77 -16.34 7.62 8.67
CA SER A 77 -17.59 7.50 7.91
C SER A 77 -17.37 7.42 6.40
N ASP A 78 -16.27 8.00 5.88
CA ASP A 78 -15.90 7.96 4.48
C ASP A 78 -15.22 6.63 4.08
N LYS A 79 -15.18 5.60 4.96
CA LYS A 79 -14.57 4.28 4.67
C LYS A 79 -14.97 3.76 3.29
N HIS A 80 -16.25 3.83 2.93
CA HIS A 80 -16.76 3.32 1.66
C HIS A 80 -16.23 4.06 0.42
N LYS A 81 -15.76 5.30 0.57
CA LYS A 81 -15.09 6.03 -0.52
C LYS A 81 -13.68 5.51 -0.74
N ILE A 82 -12.95 5.19 0.33
CA ILE A 82 -11.55 4.71 0.23
C ILE A 82 -11.50 3.19 -0.06
N PHE A 83 -12.39 2.43 0.56
CA PHE A 83 -12.49 0.97 0.52
C PHE A 83 -13.94 0.56 0.14
N PRO A 84 -14.32 0.66 -1.15
CA PRO A 84 -15.68 0.34 -1.59
C PRO A 84 -16.01 -1.16 -1.61
N GLU A 85 -15.01 -2.04 -1.69
CA GLU A 85 -15.21 -3.50 -1.78
C GLU A 85 -15.15 -4.23 -0.41
N ASP A 86 -15.44 -3.53 0.69
CA ASP A 86 -15.04 -3.92 2.05
C ASP A 86 -16.09 -3.61 3.13
#